data_AF-A0A534MSK4-F1
#
_entry.id   AF-A0A534MSK4-F1
#
_cell.length_a   1.000
_cell.length_b   1.000
_cell.length_c   1.000
_cell.angle_alpha   90.00
_cell.angle_beta   90.00
_cell.angle_gamma   90.00
#
_symmetry.space_group_name_H-M   'P 1'
#
loop_
_entity.id
_entity.type
_entity.pdbx_description
1 polymer ?
#
loop_
_entity_poly.entity_id
_entity_poly.type
_entity_poly.pdbx_seq_one_letter_code
_entity_poly.pdbx_strand_id
1 'polypeptide(L)'
;MIERMDAMMGHLKSRLPSDVVVAITADHSTPVSVKEHSGDPVPLTIFGEGVRVDGVPTFDERSVAHGSLGRVRGQDVMNLLLDLSNRAPKYGA
;
A
#
# COMPACT_ATOMS: atom_id res chain seq x y z
N MET A 1 13.72 -5.98 -11.54
CA MET A 1 12.84 -4.78 -11.65
C MET A 1 12.47 -4.27 -10.26
N ILE A 2 11.95 -5.14 -9.39
CA ILE A 2 11.53 -4.81 -8.02
C ILE A 2 12.64 -4.10 -7.22
N GLU A 3 13.88 -4.61 -7.22
CA GLU A 3 15.00 -3.95 -6.52
C GLU A 3 15.30 -2.52 -7.01
N ARG A 4 15.05 -2.23 -8.30
CA ARG A 4 15.20 -0.86 -8.84
C ARG A 4 14.09 0.06 -8.33
N MET A 5 12.88 -0.46 -8.18
CA MET A 5 11.75 0.27 -7.59
C MET A 5 11.97 0.52 -6.10
N ASP A 6 12.55 -0.46 -5.38
CA ASP A 6 12.94 -0.30 -3.98
C ASP A 6 13.98 0.83 -3.81
N ALA A 7 15.04 0.82 -4.62
CA ALA A 7 16.04 1.88 -4.63
C ALA A 7 15.43 3.27 -4.96
N MET A 8 14.50 3.33 -5.92
CA MET A 8 13.75 4.54 -6.24
C MET A 8 12.91 5.01 -5.04
N MET A 9 12.20 4.10 -4.38
CA MET A 9 11.36 4.45 -3.24
C MET A 9 12.21 4.91 -2.05
N GLY A 10 13.37 4.31 -1.81
CA GLY A 10 14.35 4.80 -0.83
C GLY A 10 14.79 6.24 -1.13
N HIS A 11 15.03 6.56 -2.40
CA HIS A 11 15.36 7.91 -2.84
C HIS A 11 14.21 8.92 -2.69
N LEU A 12 12.97 8.50 -2.95
CA LEU A 12 11.79 9.35 -2.74
C LEU A 12 11.57 9.59 -1.24
N LYS A 13 11.56 8.53 -0.43
CA LYS A 13 11.31 8.57 1.00
C LYS A 13 12.25 9.52 1.75
N SER A 14 13.52 9.63 1.34
CA SER A 14 14.47 10.56 1.96
C SER A 14 14.19 12.04 1.68
N ARG A 15 13.23 12.35 0.80
CA ARG A 15 12.86 13.71 0.39
C ARG A 15 11.39 14.04 0.62
N LEU A 16 10.58 13.06 1.02
CA LEU A 16 9.16 13.28 1.28
C LEU A 16 8.99 14.12 2.55
N PRO A 17 8.15 15.16 2.51
CA PRO A 17 7.65 15.83 3.72
C PRO A 17 6.94 14.84 4.66
N SER A 18 6.91 15.16 5.97
CA SER A 18 6.30 14.28 6.97
C SER A 18 4.78 14.14 6.83
N ASP A 19 4.11 15.13 6.23
CA ASP A 19 2.67 15.18 5.99
C ASP A 19 2.22 14.39 4.75
N VAL A 20 3.13 13.68 4.08
CA VAL A 20 2.80 12.83 2.93
C VAL A 20 2.40 11.43 3.38
N VAL A 21 1.22 10.99 2.93
CA VAL A 21 0.78 9.59 3.00
C VAL A 21 1.08 8.91 1.67
N VAL A 22 1.70 7.72 1.73
CA VAL A 22 2.10 6.94 0.57
C VAL A 22 1.49 5.55 0.65
N ALA A 23 0.84 5.11 -0.42
CA ALA A 23 0.51 3.70 -0.64
C ALA A 23 1.46 3.09 -1.68
N ILE A 24 1.83 1.83 -1.48
CA ILE A 24 2.53 1.00 -2.47
C ILE A 24 1.70 -0.27 -2.66
N THR A 25 1.33 -0.54 -3.90
CA THR A 25 0.60 -1.73 -4.33
C THR A 25 0.84 -1.96 -5.82
N ALA A 26 0.35 -3.07 -6.35
CA ALA A 26 0.14 -3.27 -7.78
C ALA A 26 -1.34 -3.06 -8.14
N ASP A 27 -1.62 -2.95 -9.43
CA ASP A 27 -2.97 -2.95 -10.01
C ASP A 27 -3.54 -4.37 -10.14
N HIS A 28 -2.68 -5.33 -10.47
CA HIS A 28 -3.02 -6.76 -10.53
C HIS A 28 -1.81 -7.67 -10.34
N SER A 29 -2.08 -8.96 -10.14
CA SER A 29 -1.06 -10.02 -10.11
C SER A 29 -0.78 -10.54 -11.52
N THR A 30 0.49 -10.75 -11.86
CA THR A 30 0.92 -11.39 -13.12
C THR A 30 1.94 -12.49 -12.82
N PRO A 31 1.50 -13.68 -12.36
CA PRO A 31 2.42 -14.75 -11.99
C PRO A 31 3.20 -15.27 -13.19
N VAL A 32 4.51 -15.48 -13.03
CA VAL A 32 5.40 -15.97 -14.11
C VAL A 32 4.95 -17.32 -14.67
N SER A 33 4.41 -18.20 -13.81
CA SER A 33 3.89 -19.51 -14.20
C SER A 33 2.63 -19.42 -15.07
N VAL A 34 1.80 -18.39 -14.87
CA VAL A 34 0.54 -18.17 -15.59
C VAL A 34 0.79 -17.41 -16.89
N LYS A 35 1.79 -16.52 -16.91
CA LYS A 35 2.12 -15.63 -18.05
C LYS A 35 0.96 -14.73 -18.51
N GLU A 36 0.00 -14.53 -17.62
CA GLU A 36 -1.18 -13.69 -17.80
C GLU A 36 -1.62 -13.17 -16.43
N HIS A 37 -2.51 -12.18 -16.40
CA HIS A 37 -3.08 -11.65 -15.18
C HIS A 37 -3.86 -12.75 -14.44
N SER A 38 -3.74 -12.76 -13.12
CA SER A 38 -4.51 -13.63 -12.24
C SER A 38 -5.40 -12.83 -11.29
N GLY A 39 -6.36 -13.53 -10.68
CA GLY A 39 -7.22 -12.98 -9.63
C GLY A 39 -6.59 -13.01 -8.23
N ASP A 40 -5.30 -13.34 -8.12
CA ASP A 40 -4.60 -13.36 -6.84
C ASP A 40 -4.51 -11.94 -6.27
N PRO A 41 -4.74 -11.75 -4.95
CA PRO A 41 -4.64 -10.43 -4.34
C PRO A 41 -3.21 -9.91 -4.44
N VAL A 42 -3.07 -8.59 -4.51
CA VAL A 42 -1.79 -7.89 -4.55
C VAL A 42 -1.38 -7.38 -3.17
N PRO A 43 -0.07 -7.31 -2.85
CA PRO A 43 0.42 -6.66 -1.64
C PRO A 43 0.04 -5.18 -1.58
N LEU A 44 -0.42 -4.70 -0.42
CA LEU A 44 -0.65 -3.29 -0.14
C LEU A 44 0.05 -2.89 1.16
N THR A 45 0.79 -1.79 1.11
CA THR A 45 1.30 -1.11 2.31
C THR A 45 0.99 0.37 2.24
N ILE A 46 0.74 0.99 3.39
CA ILE A 46 0.54 2.43 3.52
C ILE A 46 1.47 2.93 4.61
N PHE A 47 2.23 4.00 4.34
CA PHE A 47 3.05 4.67 5.33
C PHE A 47 2.79 6.18 5.30
N GLY A 48 2.97 6.82 6.46
CA GLY A 48 2.75 8.25 6.64
C GLY A 48 2.65 8.56 8.13
N GLU A 49 2.69 9.84 8.46
CA GLU A 49 2.40 10.30 9.82
C GLU A 49 0.96 9.92 10.22
N GLY A 50 0.76 9.45 11.46
CA GLY A 50 -0.56 9.05 11.96
C GLY A 50 -1.03 7.63 11.59
N VAL A 51 -0.32 6.91 10.72
CA VAL A 51 -0.63 5.50 10.42
C VAL A 51 -0.41 4.63 11.67
N ARG A 52 -1.39 3.77 12.00
CA ARG A 52 -1.24 2.74 13.03
C ARG A 52 -0.42 1.58 12.46
N VAL A 53 0.87 1.55 12.80
CA VAL A 53 1.83 0.53 12.33
C VAL A 53 1.52 -0.82 12.97
N ASP A 54 1.48 -1.87 12.15
CA ASP A 54 1.28 -3.25 12.60
C ASP A 54 2.62 -3.99 12.80
N GLY A 55 2.55 -5.30 13.07
CA GLY A 55 3.73 -6.13 13.35
C GLY A 55 4.44 -6.69 12.12
N VAL A 56 4.08 -6.29 10.89
CA VAL A 56 4.63 -6.87 9.66
C VAL A 56 5.91 -6.12 9.23
N PRO A 57 7.10 -6.77 9.25
CA PRO A 57 8.37 -6.08 8.99
C PRO A 57 8.76 -6.04 7.50
N THR A 58 8.11 -6.82 6.64
CA THR A 58 8.53 -7.08 5.26
C THR A 58 7.37 -6.96 4.27
N PHE A 59 7.67 -6.52 3.05
CA PHE A 59 6.69 -6.34 1.98
C PHE A 59 6.82 -7.45 0.93
N ASP A 60 5.96 -8.45 1.06
CA ASP A 60 5.76 -9.58 0.14
C ASP A 60 4.36 -10.17 0.34
N GLU A 61 3.89 -11.02 -0.56
CA GLU A 61 2.54 -11.57 -0.58
C GLU A 61 2.16 -12.32 0.71
N ARG A 62 3.12 -12.98 1.37
CA ARG A 62 2.86 -13.75 2.58
C ARG A 62 2.87 -12.86 3.81
N SER A 63 3.82 -11.95 3.89
CA SER A 63 3.95 -11.04 5.03
C SER A 63 2.74 -10.11 5.14
N VAL A 64 2.34 -9.47 4.04
CA VAL A 64 1.20 -8.53 4.03
C VAL A 64 -0.15 -9.18 4.30
N ALA A 65 -0.28 -10.50 4.08
CA ALA A 65 -1.49 -11.24 4.44
C ALA A 65 -1.76 -11.26 5.95
N HIS A 66 -0.74 -10.98 6.78
CA HIS A 66 -0.85 -10.84 8.23
C HIS A 66 -0.98 -9.37 8.69
N GLY A 67 -1.02 -8.43 7.74
CA GLY A 67 -1.14 -7.00 8.02
C GLY A 67 -2.52 -6.60 8.53
N SER A 68 -2.57 -5.54 9.33
CA SER A 68 -3.81 -5.07 9.97
C SER A 68 -4.79 -4.38 9.02
N LEU A 69 -4.36 -4.06 7.79
CA LEU A 69 -5.26 -3.61 6.72
C LEU A 69 -6.24 -4.71 6.27
N GLY A 70 -5.90 -5.98 6.50
CA GLY A 70 -6.68 -7.11 6.02
C GLY A 70 -6.81 -7.12 4.50
N ARG A 71 -7.96 -7.59 3.99
CA ARG A 71 -8.22 -7.67 2.55
C ARG A 71 -9.15 -6.54 2.11
N VAL A 72 -8.59 -5.56 1.42
CA VAL A 72 -9.32 -4.40 0.88
C VAL A 72 -9.57 -4.54 -0.62
N ARG A 73 -10.57 -3.84 -1.15
CA ARG A 73 -10.76 -3.74 -2.62
C ARG A 73 -9.96 -2.57 -3.16
N GLY A 74 -9.50 -2.66 -4.41
CA GLY A 74 -8.72 -1.58 -5.05
C GLY A 74 -9.44 -0.23 -5.03
N GLN A 75 -10.76 -0.22 -5.21
CA GLN A 75 -11.59 1.00 -5.16
C GLN A 75 -11.58 1.69 -3.78
N ASP A 76 -11.27 0.96 -2.70
CA ASP A 76 -11.30 1.48 -1.34
C ASP A 76 -9.95 2.14 -0.95
N VAL A 77 -8.88 1.91 -1.73
CA VAL A 77 -7.53 2.41 -1.42
C VAL A 77 -7.51 3.94 -1.34
N MET A 78 -8.19 4.63 -2.26
CA MET A 78 -8.27 6.10 -2.21
C MET A 78 -9.02 6.62 -0.99
N ASN A 79 -10.04 5.89 -0.52
CA ASN A 79 -10.77 6.27 0.70
C ASN A 79 -9.86 6.18 1.92
N LEU A 80 -9.05 5.12 2.03
CA LEU A 80 -8.05 4.97 3.10
C LEU A 80 -7.02 6.12 3.06
N LEU A 81 -6.53 6.49 1.88
CA LEU A 81 -5.56 7.57 1.74
C LEU A 81 -6.16 8.95 2.07
N LEU A 82 -7.42 9.20 1.69
CA LEU A 82 -8.12 10.43 2.04
C LEU A 82 -8.35 10.55 3.54
N ASP A 83 -8.72 9.45 4.21
CA ASP A 83 -8.88 9.43 5.67
C ASP A 83 -7.54 9.70 6.37
N LEU A 84 -6.49 8.94 6.04
CA LEU A 84 -5.15 9.10 6.63
C LEU A 84 -4.52 10.47 6.36
N SER A 85 -4.87 11.11 5.24
CA SER A 85 -4.40 12.47 4.92
C SER A 85 -5.28 13.59 5.47
N ASN A 86 -6.29 13.27 6.30
CA ASN A 86 -7.26 14.21 6.87
C ASN A 86 -8.05 15.00 5.80
N ARG A 87 -8.37 14.34 4.67
CA ARG A 87 -9.11 14.90 3.53
C ARG A 87 -10.46 14.25 3.32
N ALA A 88 -10.78 13.18 4.04
CA ALA A 88 -12.08 12.55 3.98
C ALA A 88 -13.14 13.42 4.69
N PRO A 89 -14.25 13.77 4.02
CA PRO A 89 -15.38 14.40 4.69
C PRO A 89 -16.14 13.37 5.52
N LYS A 90 -16.66 13.78 6.68
CA LYS A 90 -17.69 13.00 7.36
C LYS A 90 -18.98 12.97 6.54
N TYR A 91 -19.68 11.85 6.56
CA TYR A 91 -21.02 11.72 5.99
C TYR A 91 -22.06 11.74 7.11
N GLY A 92 -22.91 12.78 7.12
CA GLY A 92 -23.81 13.07 8.24
C GLY A 92 -23.10 13.71 9.44
N ALA A 93 -23.90 14.07 10.45
CA ALA A 93 -23.53 14.78 11.70
C ALA A 93 -22.88 16.17 11.54
#